data_AF-Q6LJM4-F1
#
_entry.id   AF-Q6LJM4-F1
#
_cell.length_a   1.000
_cell.length_b   1.000
_cell.length_c   1.000
_cell.angle_alpha   90.00
_cell.angle_beta   90.00
_cell.angle_gamma   90.00
#
_symmetry.space_group_name_H-M   'P 1'
#
loop_
_entity.id
_entity.type
_entity.pdbx_description
1 polymer ?
#
loop_
_entity_poly.entity_id
_entity_poly.type
_entity_poly.pdbx_seq_one_letter_code
_entity_poly.pdbx_strand_id
1 'polypeptide(L)'
;MFIKTRSDLREALKVQKIAQATFANQYYLDEVDKNAADDESDPLGKHLDRFKKLLAKNDMNDRSPEHLSAYINYFNRAYKTNGIFTQADRHAAWELFVEIDTRVATIGLENGIELAALRSIYQLFELHRDIAKRHGPNCRSYYHITQEYFDHYIRPFSSKWHNELKDDNNDQFRKELIDLQVEIRSLKSSLEEIIK
;
A
#
# COMPACT_ATOMS: atom_id res chain seq x y z
N MET A 1 6.63 -15.71 -2.21
CA MET A 1 7.11 -16.58 -3.30
C MET A 1 7.15 -15.77 -4.59
N PHE A 2 8.34 -15.57 -5.16
CA PHE A 2 8.52 -14.86 -6.44
C PHE A 2 8.20 -15.84 -7.57
N ILE A 3 7.18 -15.53 -8.37
CA ILE A 3 6.72 -16.39 -9.47
C ILE A 3 7.70 -16.27 -10.62
N LYS A 4 8.12 -17.40 -11.19
CA LYS A 4 9.08 -17.42 -12.31
C LYS A 4 8.56 -18.18 -13.52
N THR A 5 7.55 -19.01 -13.34
CA THR A 5 7.03 -19.89 -14.39
C THR A 5 5.55 -19.66 -14.67
N ARG A 6 5.10 -20.19 -15.81
CA ARG A 6 3.67 -20.25 -16.16
C ARG A 6 2.86 -20.99 -15.09
N SER A 7 3.39 -22.11 -14.60
CA SER A 7 2.71 -22.94 -13.61
C SER A 7 2.55 -22.18 -12.30
N ASP A 8 3.58 -21.46 -11.87
CA ASP A 8 3.52 -20.60 -10.69
C ASP A 8 2.44 -19.53 -10.85
N LEU A 9 2.37 -18.85 -12.00
CA LEU A 9 1.38 -17.80 -12.26
C LEU A 9 -0.04 -18.37 -12.24
N ARG A 10 -0.24 -19.53 -12.88
CA ARG A 10 -1.53 -20.22 -12.90
C ARG A 10 -1.97 -20.63 -11.49
N GLU A 11 -1.07 -21.21 -10.71
CA GLU A 11 -1.36 -21.64 -9.35
C GLU A 11 -1.61 -20.43 -8.43
N ALA A 12 -0.84 -19.36 -8.55
CA ALA A 12 -1.03 -18.17 -7.74
C ALA A 12 -2.35 -17.46 -8.03
N LEU A 13 -2.77 -17.35 -9.30
CA LEU A 13 -4.10 -16.84 -9.65
C LEU A 13 -5.21 -17.69 -9.01
N LYS A 14 -5.06 -19.02 -9.01
CA LYS A 14 -6.03 -19.95 -8.40
C LYS A 14 -6.08 -19.83 -6.89
N VAL A 15 -4.92 -19.87 -6.21
CA VAL A 15 -4.81 -19.76 -4.75
C VAL A 15 -5.35 -18.42 -4.26
N GLN A 16 -5.05 -17.32 -4.96
CA GLN A 16 -5.54 -15.99 -4.62
C GLN A 16 -6.98 -15.73 -5.09
N LYS A 17 -7.65 -16.71 -5.72
CA LYS A 17 -9.02 -16.61 -6.27
C LYS A 17 -9.20 -15.43 -7.23
N ILE A 18 -8.16 -15.09 -7.98
CA ILE A 18 -8.18 -14.03 -8.99
C ILE A 18 -8.66 -14.63 -10.30
N ALA A 19 -9.77 -14.12 -10.83
CA ALA A 19 -10.24 -14.53 -12.15
C ALA A 19 -9.23 -14.10 -13.23
N GLN A 20 -8.95 -15.00 -14.18
CA GLN A 20 -8.03 -14.69 -15.30
C GLN A 20 -8.48 -13.46 -16.10
N ALA A 21 -9.80 -13.26 -16.24
CA ALA A 21 -10.38 -12.07 -16.87
C ALA A 21 -9.99 -10.78 -16.13
N THR A 22 -10.16 -10.76 -14.81
CA THR A 22 -9.79 -9.62 -13.97
C THR A 22 -8.30 -9.31 -14.08
N PHE A 23 -7.44 -10.33 -13.94
CA PHE A 23 -5.99 -10.15 -14.02
C PHE A 23 -5.53 -9.65 -15.41
N ALA A 24 -6.01 -10.27 -16.49
CA ALA A 24 -5.58 -9.92 -17.84
C ALA A 24 -6.07 -8.52 -18.25
N ASN A 25 -7.30 -8.16 -17.88
CA ASN A 25 -7.83 -6.83 -18.20
C ASN A 25 -7.09 -5.76 -17.42
N GLN A 26 -6.81 -5.98 -16.13
CA GLN A 26 -6.05 -5.03 -15.33
C GLN A 26 -4.61 -4.85 -15.86
N TYR A 27 -3.93 -5.94 -16.21
CA TYR A 27 -2.63 -5.85 -16.89
C TYR A 27 -2.69 -4.99 -18.15
N TYR A 28 -3.71 -5.19 -19.00
CA TYR A 28 -3.82 -4.45 -20.26
C TYR A 28 -4.06 -2.96 -20.03
N LEU A 29 -4.94 -2.62 -19.09
CA LEU A 29 -5.23 -1.23 -18.75
C LEU A 29 -4.03 -0.53 -18.12
N ASP A 30 -3.26 -1.23 -17.27
CA ASP A 30 -2.12 -0.66 -16.56
C ASP A 30 -0.88 -0.53 -17.47
N GLU A 31 -0.61 -1.52 -18.32
CA GLU A 31 0.68 -1.65 -19.03
C GLU A 31 0.62 -1.44 -20.54
N VAL A 32 -0.58 -1.44 -21.14
CA VAL A 32 -0.74 -1.37 -22.61
C VAL A 32 -1.54 -0.14 -23.00
N ASP A 33 -2.80 -0.06 -22.57
CA ASP A 33 -3.70 1.05 -22.89
C ASP A 33 -4.77 1.24 -21.83
N LYS A 34 -4.64 2.32 -21.06
CA LYS A 34 -5.56 2.73 -20.00
C LYS A 34 -6.98 3.07 -20.47
N ASN A 35 -7.16 3.40 -21.75
CA ASN A 35 -8.45 3.81 -22.32
C ASN A 35 -9.15 2.67 -23.06
N ALA A 36 -8.55 1.47 -23.07
CA ALA A 36 -9.04 0.31 -23.82
C ALA A 36 -10.45 -0.17 -23.41
N ALA A 37 -10.96 0.27 -22.26
CA ALA A 37 -12.32 -0.04 -21.81
C ALA A 37 -13.39 0.68 -22.64
N ASP A 38 -13.07 1.83 -23.24
CA ASP A 38 -13.99 2.65 -24.03
C ASP A 38 -13.90 2.35 -25.54
N ASP A 39 -13.06 1.40 -25.94
CA ASP A 39 -12.81 1.04 -27.33
C ASP A 39 -13.83 0.00 -27.83
N GLU A 40 -14.66 0.40 -28.80
CA GLU A 40 -15.69 -0.44 -29.44
C GLU A 40 -15.12 -1.69 -30.12
N SER A 41 -13.82 -1.74 -30.39
CA SER A 41 -13.14 -2.88 -31.02
C SER A 41 -12.84 -4.04 -30.06
N ASP A 42 -13.22 -3.94 -28.79
CA ASP A 42 -13.01 -4.93 -27.73
C ASP A 42 -11.55 -5.43 -27.62
N PRO A 43 -10.59 -4.53 -27.36
CA PRO A 43 -9.19 -4.91 -27.17
C PRO A 43 -8.99 -5.81 -25.93
N LEU A 44 -9.80 -5.61 -24.88
CA LEU A 44 -9.72 -6.38 -23.63
C LEU A 44 -10.13 -7.85 -23.83
N GLY A 45 -11.24 -8.13 -24.53
CA GLY A 45 -11.66 -9.49 -24.84
C GLY A 45 -10.64 -10.23 -25.70
N LYS A 46 -10.14 -9.58 -26.76
CA LYS A 46 -9.07 -10.12 -27.61
C LYS A 46 -7.79 -10.41 -26.82
N HIS A 47 -7.42 -9.53 -25.90
CA HIS A 47 -6.27 -9.72 -25.02
C HIS A 47 -6.48 -10.89 -24.06
N LEU A 48 -7.64 -10.98 -23.41
CA LEU A 48 -7.99 -12.07 -22.50
C LEU A 48 -7.90 -13.44 -23.19
N ASP A 49 -8.38 -13.56 -24.43
CA ASP A 49 -8.29 -14.81 -25.18
C ASP A 49 -6.85 -15.21 -25.48
N ARG A 50 -5.98 -14.24 -25.81
CA ARG A 50 -4.54 -14.48 -25.98
C ARG A 50 -3.90 -14.93 -24.68
N PHE A 51 -4.24 -14.28 -23.56
CA PHE A 51 -3.74 -14.64 -22.24
C PHE A 51 -4.16 -16.06 -21.81
N LYS A 52 -5.44 -16.42 -21.99
CA LYS A 52 -5.95 -17.78 -21.71
C LYS A 52 -5.20 -18.83 -22.52
N LYS A 53 -5.00 -18.59 -23.82
CA LYS A 53 -4.21 -19.49 -24.69
C LYS A 53 -2.76 -19.60 -24.22
N LEU A 54 -2.16 -18.50 -23.77
CA LEU A 54 -0.79 -18.47 -23.24
C LEU A 54 -0.66 -19.28 -21.94
N LEU A 55 -1.65 -19.21 -21.04
CA LEU A 55 -1.69 -19.97 -19.78
C LEU A 55 -2.04 -21.45 -19.95
N ALA A 56 -2.77 -21.81 -20.99
CA ALA A 56 -3.23 -23.19 -21.24
C ALA A 56 -2.13 -24.13 -21.76
N LYS A 57 -0.97 -23.61 -22.19
CA LYS A 57 0.15 -24.43 -22.70
C LYS A 57 0.80 -25.25 -21.57
N ASN A 58 0.80 -26.58 -21.70
CA ASN A 58 1.43 -27.54 -20.78
C ASN A 58 2.89 -27.85 -21.15
N ASP A 59 3.69 -26.83 -21.45
CA ASP A 59 5.12 -27.05 -21.71
C ASP A 59 5.91 -26.83 -20.41
N MET A 60 6.48 -27.91 -19.89
CA MET A 60 7.21 -27.98 -18.61
C MET A 60 8.63 -27.39 -18.71
N ASN A 61 9.17 -27.26 -19.92
CA ASN A 61 10.52 -26.75 -20.20
C ASN A 61 10.53 -25.30 -20.72
N ASP A 62 9.39 -24.62 -20.66
CA ASP A 62 9.22 -23.29 -21.24
C ASP A 62 9.91 -22.23 -20.40
N ARG A 63 11.16 -21.92 -20.74
CA ARG A 63 11.83 -20.70 -20.30
C ARG A 63 11.02 -19.53 -20.86
N SER A 64 10.19 -18.96 -19.98
CA SER A 64 9.29 -17.82 -20.15
C SER A 64 9.37 -17.15 -21.54
N PRO A 65 8.37 -17.35 -22.42
CA PRO A 65 8.22 -16.52 -23.61
C PRO A 65 8.26 -15.06 -23.19
N GLU A 66 8.88 -14.17 -23.98
CA GLU A 66 8.99 -12.73 -23.66
C GLU A 66 7.65 -12.14 -23.16
N HIS A 67 6.55 -12.52 -23.80
CA HIS A 67 5.19 -12.14 -23.43
C HIS A 67 4.73 -12.68 -22.06
N LEU A 68 5.13 -13.88 -21.66
CA LEU A 68 4.81 -14.42 -20.33
C LEU A 68 5.57 -13.67 -19.23
N SER A 69 6.82 -13.27 -19.51
CA SER A 69 7.64 -12.53 -18.57
C SER A 69 6.98 -11.21 -18.14
N ALA A 70 6.29 -10.52 -19.06
CA ALA A 70 5.55 -9.31 -18.76
C ALA A 70 4.40 -9.55 -17.76
N TYR A 71 3.60 -10.61 -17.95
CA TYR A 71 2.54 -10.97 -16.99
C TYR A 71 3.10 -11.43 -15.65
N ILE A 72 4.21 -12.18 -15.63
CA ILE A 72 4.84 -12.62 -14.39
C ILE A 72 5.40 -11.42 -13.62
N ASN A 73 6.07 -10.50 -14.31
CA ASN A 73 6.60 -9.27 -13.72
C ASN A 73 5.46 -8.39 -13.19
N TYR A 74 4.40 -8.22 -13.98
CA TYR A 74 3.19 -7.55 -13.53
C TYR A 74 2.55 -8.27 -12.34
N PHE A 75 2.45 -9.59 -12.35
CA PHE A 75 1.90 -10.35 -11.24
C PHE A 75 2.74 -10.15 -9.97
N ASN A 76 4.06 -10.31 -10.05
CA ASN A 76 4.95 -10.12 -8.90
C ASN A 76 4.94 -8.66 -8.39
N ARG A 77 4.59 -7.70 -9.25
CA ARG A 77 4.44 -6.28 -8.89
C ARG A 77 3.06 -5.99 -8.29
N ALA A 78 2.00 -6.28 -9.03
CA ALA A 78 0.64 -5.96 -8.63
C ALA A 78 0.05 -6.93 -7.59
N TYR A 79 0.56 -8.16 -7.51
CA TYR A 79 0.02 -9.24 -6.70
C TYR A 79 1.06 -9.84 -5.74
N LYS A 80 0.56 -10.27 -4.58
CA LYS A 80 1.32 -10.40 -3.32
C LYS A 80 2.43 -11.45 -3.37
N THR A 81 3.57 -11.13 -2.73
CA THR A 81 4.59 -12.12 -2.34
C THR A 81 4.26 -12.56 -0.90
N ASN A 82 4.23 -13.86 -0.63
CA ASN A 82 3.90 -14.49 0.66
C ASN A 82 2.44 -14.34 1.13
N GLY A 83 1.56 -13.81 0.27
CA GLY A 83 0.10 -13.82 0.49
C GLY A 83 -0.46 -12.68 1.34
N ILE A 84 0.38 -11.79 1.90
CA ILE A 84 -0.07 -10.79 2.88
C ILE A 84 -0.13 -9.36 2.33
N PHE A 85 0.83 -8.90 1.52
CA PHE A 85 0.88 -7.50 1.01
C PHE A 85 1.31 -7.36 -0.47
N THR A 86 0.69 -6.43 -1.22
CA THR A 86 1.02 -6.13 -2.64
C THR A 86 2.28 -5.25 -2.73
N GLN A 87 2.85 -4.98 -3.93
CA GLN A 87 3.90 -3.94 -4.00
C GLN A 87 3.33 -2.55 -3.72
N ALA A 88 2.07 -2.28 -4.09
CA ALA A 88 1.43 -1.01 -3.79
C ALA A 88 1.28 -0.82 -2.27
N ASP A 89 0.94 -1.88 -1.52
CA ASP A 89 0.98 -1.88 -0.05
C ASP A 89 2.39 -1.57 0.46
N ARG A 90 3.43 -2.24 -0.08
CA ARG A 90 4.83 -2.04 0.30
C ARG A 90 5.34 -0.64 0.04
N HIS A 91 5.10 -0.10 -1.15
CA HIS A 91 5.52 1.25 -1.51
C HIS A 91 4.79 2.29 -0.66
N ALA A 92 3.48 2.14 -0.48
CA ALA A 92 2.72 3.01 0.40
C ALA A 92 3.21 2.96 1.86
N ALA A 93 3.50 1.75 2.36
CA ALA A 93 4.05 1.56 3.70
C ALA A 93 5.44 2.17 3.84
N TRP A 94 6.32 2.00 2.86
CA TRP A 94 7.64 2.61 2.83
C TRP A 94 7.58 4.13 2.87
N GLU A 95 6.70 4.74 2.06
CA GLU A 95 6.54 6.20 2.06
C GLU A 95 6.08 6.74 3.42
N LEU A 96 5.05 6.13 4.04
CA LEU A 96 4.61 6.57 5.36
C LEU A 96 5.65 6.27 6.44
N PHE A 97 6.39 5.16 6.32
CA PHE A 97 7.44 4.79 7.24
C PHE A 97 8.54 5.85 7.30
N VAL A 98 9.03 6.31 6.15
CA VAL A 98 10.07 7.35 6.08
C VAL A 98 9.60 8.64 6.76
N GLU A 99 8.35 9.01 6.56
CA GLU A 99 7.76 10.20 7.17
C GLU A 99 7.60 10.07 8.69
N ILE A 100 7.15 8.91 9.17
CA ILE A 100 7.06 8.65 10.62
C ILE A 100 8.44 8.61 11.28
N ASP A 101 9.44 8.02 10.61
CA ASP A 101 10.80 7.87 11.16
C ASP A 101 11.55 9.19 11.27
N THR A 102 11.25 10.17 10.41
CA THR A 102 11.99 11.43 10.31
C THR A 102 11.32 12.62 11.00
N ARG A 103 10.07 12.47 11.44
CA ARG A 103 9.29 13.58 12.04
C ARG A 103 9.61 13.81 13.51
N VAL A 104 9.63 15.08 13.92
CA VAL A 104 9.76 15.53 15.33
C VAL A 104 8.70 14.91 16.25
N ALA A 105 7.51 14.56 15.74
CA ALA A 105 6.45 13.94 16.51
C ALA A 105 6.81 12.56 17.09
N THR A 106 7.84 11.89 16.58
CA THR A 106 8.29 10.57 17.05
C THR A 106 9.56 10.62 17.90
N ILE A 107 10.09 11.83 18.14
CA ILE A 107 11.28 12.09 18.93
C ILE A 107 10.85 12.65 20.30
N GLY A 108 11.62 12.37 21.35
CA GLY A 108 11.38 12.97 22.67
C GLY A 108 11.39 14.49 22.57
N LEU A 109 10.32 15.16 23.02
CA LEU A 109 10.22 16.60 22.88
C LEU A 109 11.11 17.32 23.90
N GLU A 110 11.88 18.31 23.43
CA GLU A 110 12.48 19.34 24.29
C GLU A 110 11.41 20.32 24.80
N ASN A 111 11.80 21.30 25.61
CA ASN A 111 10.85 22.29 26.10
C ASN A 111 10.45 23.28 24.98
N GLY A 112 9.15 23.58 24.84
CA GLY A 112 8.70 24.68 23.98
C GLY A 112 8.36 24.30 22.53
N ILE A 113 7.96 23.06 22.25
CA ILE A 113 7.74 22.57 20.87
C ILE A 113 6.43 21.79 20.68
N GLU A 114 5.51 21.87 21.64
CA GLU A 114 4.23 21.16 21.62
C GLU A 114 3.34 21.57 20.44
N LEU A 115 3.24 22.86 20.13
CA LEU A 115 2.47 23.35 18.98
C LEU A 115 3.05 22.81 17.65
N ALA A 116 4.39 22.77 17.55
CA ALA A 116 5.07 22.22 16.39
C ALA A 116 4.85 20.70 16.28
N ALA A 117 4.89 19.98 17.41
CA ALA A 117 4.60 18.55 17.46
C ALA A 117 3.17 18.24 17.03
N LEU A 118 2.17 18.97 17.56
CA LEU A 118 0.76 18.85 17.19
C LEU A 118 0.56 19.08 15.69
N ARG A 119 1.19 20.13 15.13
CA ARG A 119 1.14 20.41 13.69
C ARG A 119 1.76 19.28 12.87
N SER A 120 2.90 18.73 13.31
CA SER A 120 3.56 17.61 12.64
C SER A 120 2.70 16.35 12.63
N ILE A 121 2.00 16.06 13.72
CA ILE A 121 1.04 14.94 13.82
C ILE A 121 -0.15 15.17 12.89
N TYR A 122 -0.72 16.37 12.88
CA TYR A 122 -1.85 16.68 12.00
C TYR A 122 -1.52 16.51 10.51
N GLN A 123 -0.30 16.87 10.09
CA GLN A 123 0.15 16.68 8.71
C GLN A 123 0.17 15.22 8.25
N LEU A 124 0.24 14.25 9.18
CA LEU A 124 0.18 12.83 8.83
C LEU A 124 -1.15 12.46 8.16
N PHE A 125 -2.25 13.15 8.45
CA PHE A 125 -3.55 12.89 7.81
C PHE A 125 -3.54 13.17 6.31
N GLU A 126 -2.97 14.30 5.90
CA GLU A 126 -2.86 14.65 4.49
C GLU A 126 -1.93 13.69 3.78
N LEU A 127 -0.75 13.45 4.37
CA LEU A 127 0.23 12.52 3.86
C LEU A 127 -0.36 11.11 3.64
N HIS A 128 -1.03 10.54 4.65
CA HIS A 128 -1.64 9.22 4.54
C HIS A 128 -2.68 9.15 3.41
N ARG A 129 -3.55 10.16 3.31
CA ARG A 129 -4.56 10.23 2.23
C ARG A 129 -3.90 10.33 0.85
N ASP A 130 -2.86 11.12 0.71
CA ASP A 130 -2.17 11.31 -0.56
C ASP A 130 -1.43 10.05 -1.00
N ILE A 131 -0.76 9.36 -0.06
CA ILE A 131 -0.16 8.05 -0.30
C ILE A 131 -1.24 7.06 -0.76
N ALA A 132 -2.35 6.93 -0.02
CA ALA A 132 -3.41 6.00 -0.35
C ALA A 132 -4.04 6.27 -1.72
N LYS A 133 -4.28 7.54 -2.07
CA LYS A 133 -4.80 7.93 -3.40
C LYS A 133 -3.82 7.62 -4.52
N ARG A 134 -2.53 7.87 -4.30
CA ARG A 134 -1.48 7.66 -5.30
C ARG A 134 -1.28 6.20 -5.66
N HIS A 135 -1.32 5.32 -4.66
CA HIS A 135 -1.18 3.86 -4.84
C HIS A 135 -2.51 3.16 -5.17
N GLY A 136 -3.63 3.87 -4.99
CA GLY A 136 -4.96 3.43 -5.41
C GLY A 136 -5.43 2.17 -4.68
N PRO A 137 -6.45 1.46 -5.23
CA PRO A 137 -7.07 0.31 -4.59
C PRO A 137 -6.12 -0.86 -4.27
N ASN A 138 -4.95 -0.90 -4.90
CA ASN A 138 -3.96 -1.96 -4.73
C ASN A 138 -3.21 -1.87 -3.39
N CYS A 139 -3.25 -0.72 -2.68
CA CYS A 139 -2.68 -0.55 -1.34
C CYS A 139 -3.70 -0.77 -0.20
N ARG A 140 -4.75 -1.56 -0.43
CA ARG A 140 -5.86 -1.73 0.53
C ARG A 140 -5.43 -2.29 1.88
N SER A 141 -4.44 -3.17 1.93
CA SER A 141 -3.98 -3.74 3.20
C SER A 141 -3.20 -2.70 4.01
N TYR A 142 -2.33 -1.92 3.36
CA TYR A 142 -1.72 -0.74 3.96
C TYR A 142 -2.78 0.24 4.48
N TYR A 143 -3.76 0.58 3.65
CA TYR A 143 -4.79 1.56 4.00
C TYR A 143 -5.56 1.12 5.26
N HIS A 144 -6.03 -0.13 5.31
CA HIS A 144 -6.80 -0.60 6.46
C HIS A 144 -5.98 -0.61 7.76
N ILE A 145 -4.75 -1.11 7.71
CA ILE A 145 -3.87 -1.15 8.88
C ILE A 145 -3.60 0.28 9.37
N THR A 146 -3.17 1.17 8.48
CA THR A 146 -2.85 2.56 8.85
C THR A 146 -4.07 3.32 9.33
N GLN A 147 -5.20 3.23 8.62
CA GLN A 147 -6.44 3.92 8.96
C GLN A 147 -6.93 3.57 10.36
N GLU A 148 -6.74 2.31 10.81
CA GLU A 148 -7.08 1.91 12.18
C GLU A 148 -6.31 2.73 13.22
N TYR A 149 -5.01 2.95 13.04
CA TYR A 149 -4.23 3.80 13.95
C TYR A 149 -4.63 5.27 13.87
N PHE A 150 -4.93 5.77 12.66
CA PHE A 150 -5.39 7.15 12.48
C PHE A 150 -6.71 7.40 13.21
N ASP A 151 -7.67 6.49 13.09
CA ASP A 151 -9.00 6.68 13.65
C ASP A 151 -9.04 6.45 15.17
N HIS A 152 -8.26 5.50 15.71
CA HIS A 152 -8.29 5.18 17.14
C HIS A 152 -7.33 6.00 18.00
N TYR A 153 -6.19 6.47 17.47
CA TYR A 153 -5.16 7.12 18.28
C TYR A 153 -4.87 8.55 17.82
N ILE A 154 -4.54 8.73 16.54
CA ILE A 154 -4.08 10.03 16.03
C ILE A 154 -5.23 11.05 16.00
N ARG A 155 -6.43 10.64 15.58
CA ARG A 155 -7.60 11.51 15.47
C ARG A 155 -8.12 11.98 16.83
N PRO A 156 -8.33 11.13 17.85
CA PRO A 156 -8.72 11.60 19.17
C PRO A 156 -7.71 12.58 19.78
N PHE A 157 -6.41 12.25 19.69
CA PHE A 157 -5.35 13.14 20.18
C PHE A 157 -5.38 14.50 19.49
N SER A 158 -5.35 14.51 18.15
CA SER A 158 -5.32 15.75 17.37
C SER A 158 -6.58 16.59 17.61
N SER A 159 -7.75 15.96 17.65
CA SER A 159 -9.04 16.67 17.81
C SER A 159 -9.15 17.35 19.18
N LYS A 160 -8.64 16.70 20.23
CA LYS A 160 -8.58 17.28 21.56
C LYS A 160 -7.64 18.49 21.59
N TRP A 161 -6.38 18.27 21.23
CA TRP A 161 -5.32 19.25 21.43
C TRP A 161 -5.36 20.42 20.44
N HIS A 162 -5.99 20.26 19.28
CA HIS A 162 -6.29 21.40 18.40
C HIS A 162 -7.15 22.47 19.06
N ASN A 163 -8.02 22.09 20.01
CA ASN A 163 -8.88 23.03 20.71
C ASN A 163 -8.28 23.51 22.05
N GLU A 164 -7.53 22.62 22.72
CA GLU A 164 -7.06 22.83 24.09
C GLU A 164 -5.66 23.44 24.20
N LEU A 165 -4.76 23.16 23.24
CA LEU A 165 -3.37 23.64 23.29
C LEU A 165 -3.29 25.09 22.80
N LYS A 166 -2.97 26.03 23.70
CA LYS A 166 -2.86 27.46 23.39
C LYS A 166 -1.42 27.95 23.30
N ASP A 167 -0.55 27.33 24.08
CA ASP A 167 0.86 27.65 24.22
C ASP A 167 1.66 26.37 24.43
N ASP A 168 2.98 26.51 24.33
CA ASP A 168 3.91 25.45 24.68
C ASP A 168 4.09 25.38 26.21
N ASN A 169 4.64 24.27 26.70
CA ASN A 169 4.77 23.89 28.12
C ASN A 169 3.49 23.36 28.77
N ASN A 170 2.75 22.52 28.03
CA ASN A 170 1.60 21.83 28.56
C ASN A 170 1.96 20.40 28.99
N ASP A 171 2.08 20.18 30.30
CA ASP A 171 2.48 18.88 30.87
C ASP A 171 1.50 17.74 30.51
N GLN A 172 0.21 18.05 30.39
CA GLN A 172 -0.80 17.04 30.05
C GLN A 172 -0.70 16.64 28.58
N PHE A 173 -0.44 17.59 27.68
CA PHE A 173 -0.14 17.30 26.28
C PHE A 173 1.07 16.38 26.16
N ARG A 174 2.15 16.67 26.91
CA ARG A 174 3.37 15.85 26.87
C ARG A 174 3.13 14.41 27.30
N LYS A 175 2.36 14.20 28.37
CA LYS A 175 2.00 12.86 28.84
C LYS A 175 1.23 12.10 27.77
N GLU A 176 0.17 12.70 27.22
CA GLU A 176 -0.63 12.05 26.19
C GLU A 176 0.12 11.87 24.88
N LEU A 177 1.07 12.75 24.57
CA LEU A 177 1.94 12.59 23.42
C LEU A 177 2.86 11.38 23.59
N ILE A 178 3.40 11.14 24.78
CA ILE A 178 4.21 9.95 25.06
C ILE A 178 3.38 8.68 24.81
N ASP A 179 2.12 8.67 25.25
CA ASP A 179 1.20 7.55 24.99
C ASP A 179 0.95 7.38 23.48
N LEU A 180 0.67 8.47 22.76
CA LEU A 180 0.53 8.43 21.31
C LEU A 180 1.80 7.95 20.61
N GLN A 181 2.99 8.33 21.08
CA GLN A 181 4.27 7.90 20.54
C GLN A 181 4.52 6.40 20.71
N VAL A 182 3.94 5.75 21.73
CA VAL A 182 3.92 4.28 21.83
C VAL A 182 3.14 3.70 20.65
N GLU A 183 1.95 4.24 20.38
CA GLU A 183 1.09 3.75 19.30
C GLU A 183 1.67 4.04 17.91
N ILE A 184 2.32 5.20 17.71
CA ILE A 184 3.03 5.50 16.46
C ILE A 184 4.21 4.55 16.24
N ARG A 185 4.91 4.12 17.29
CA ARG A 185 5.95 3.08 17.18
C ARG A 185 5.37 1.72 16.81
N SER A 186 4.21 1.36 17.38
CA SER A 186 3.46 0.15 17.00
C SER A 186 3.04 0.19 15.53
N LEU A 187 2.55 1.34 15.06
CA LEU A 187 2.27 1.58 13.65
C LEU A 187 3.54 1.40 12.79
N LYS A 188 4.66 2.00 13.19
CA LYS A 188 5.94 1.86 12.47
C LYS A 188 6.35 0.38 12.32
N SER A 189 6.25 -0.42 13.38
CA SER A 189 6.51 -1.86 13.30
C SER A 189 5.55 -2.58 12.36
N SER A 190 4.27 -2.20 12.34
CA SER A 190 3.30 -2.75 11.39
C SER A 190 3.63 -2.38 9.93
N LEU A 191 4.14 -1.17 9.68
CA LEU A 191 4.64 -0.76 8.36
C LEU A 191 5.87 -1.58 7.95
N GLU A 192 6.81 -1.84 8.86
CA GLU A 192 7.97 -2.71 8.60
C GLU A 192 7.54 -4.13 8.19
N GLU A 193 6.51 -4.69 8.82
CA GLU A 193 5.96 -5.99 8.42
C GLU A 193 5.31 -5.96 7.04
N ILE A 194 4.73 -4.82 6.63
CA ILE A 194 4.21 -4.65 5.27
C ILE A 194 5.37 -4.61 4.26
N ILE A 195 6.46 -3.90 4.59
CA ILE A 195 7.62 -3.65 3.72
C ILE A 195 8.42 -4.92 3.41
N LYS A 196 8.54 -5.85 4.37
CA LYS A 196 9.26 -7.13 4.24
C LYS A 196 8.72 -8.03 3.12
#